data_AF-A0A497IIM4-F1
#
_entry.id   AF-A0A497IIM4-F1
#
_cell.length_a   1.000
_cell.length_b   1.000
_cell.length_c   1.000
_cell.angle_alpha   90.00
_cell.angle_beta   90.00
_cell.angle_gamma   90.00
#
_symmetry.space_group_name_H-M   'P 1'
#
loop_
_entity.id
_entity.type
_entity.pdbx_description
1 polymer ?
#
loop_
_entity_poly.entity_id
_entity_poly.type
_entity_poly.pdbx_seq_one_letter_code
_entity_poly.pdbx_strand_id
1 'polypeptide(L)' 'MKQLWIKADTGIWDNDKKRITTALESGFDFALVNESEIGKVRELGNIKIAAHTTSEYSNADTIVIGKDSEGDGTTPLG' A
#
# COMPACT_ATOMS: atom_id res chain seq x y z
N MET A 1 5.88 18.93 7.33
CA MET A 1 4.98 18.69 6.17
C MET A 1 4.11 17.49 6.51
N LYS A 2 2.82 17.49 6.15
CA LYS A 2 1.92 16.35 6.35
C LYS A 2 1.91 15.49 5.08
N GLN A 3 1.83 14.18 5.23
CA GLN A 3 1.65 13.25 4.11
C GLN A 3 0.22 12.71 4.11
N LEU A 4 -0.36 12.55 2.94
CA LEU A 4 -1.70 12.00 2.74
C LEU A 4 -1.61 10.57 2.21
N TRP A 5 -2.28 9.65 2.89
CA TRP A 5 -2.19 8.21 2.65
C TRP A 5 -3.58 7.63 2.36
N ILE A 6 -3.67 6.74 1.37
CA ILE A 6 -4.87 5.94 1.12
C ILE A 6 -4.60 4.47 1.44
N LYS A 7 -5.51 3.84 2.18
CA LYS A 7 -5.50 2.40 2.42
C LYS A 7 -6.30 1.68 1.32
N ALA A 8 -5.62 0.87 0.52
CA ALA A 8 -6.15 0.14 -0.62
C ALA A 8 -5.55 -1.28 -0.68
N ASP A 9 -5.45 -1.93 0.49
CA ASP A 9 -5.00 -3.31 0.66
C ASP A 9 -6.18 -4.23 1.04
N THR A 10 -7.38 -3.97 0.50
CA THR A 10 -8.57 -4.78 0.84
C THR A 10 -8.51 -6.19 0.25
N GLY A 11 -7.66 -6.41 -0.76
CA GLY A 11 -7.51 -7.68 -1.45
C GLY A 11 -8.50 -7.87 -2.60
N ILE A 12 -9.32 -6.85 -2.87
CA ILE A 12 -10.27 -6.84 -3.99
C ILE A 12 -9.82 -5.76 -4.97
N TRP A 13 -9.07 -6.17 -5.99
CA TRP A 13 -8.41 -5.27 -6.94
C TRP A 13 -9.35 -4.22 -7.55
N ASP A 14 -10.58 -4.57 -7.93
CA ASP A 14 -11.51 -3.59 -8.52
C ASP A 14 -11.90 -2.46 -7.55
N ASN A 15 -11.94 -2.75 -6.24
CA ASN A 15 -12.19 -1.74 -5.21
C ASN A 15 -10.93 -0.93 -4.93
N ASP A 16 -9.79 -1.60 -4.81
CA ASP A 16 -8.52 -0.97 -4.50
C ASP A 16 -8.07 -0.06 -5.66
N LYS A 17 -8.22 -0.50 -6.91
CA LYS A 17 -7.99 0.30 -8.12
C LYS A 17 -8.77 1.61 -8.10
N LYS A 18 -10.08 1.58 -7.78
CA LYS A 18 -10.91 2.81 -7.72
C LYS A 18 -10.39 3.80 -6.67
N ARG A 19 -9.98 3.30 -5.50
CA ARG A 19 -9.39 4.14 -4.44
C ARG A 19 -8.08 4.77 -4.88
N ILE A 20 -7.22 3.99 -5.52
CA ILE A 20 -5.90 4.44 -5.98
C ILE A 20 -6.02 5.45 -7.11
N THR A 21 -6.92 5.24 -8.08
CA THR A 21 -7.20 6.23 -9.13
C THR A 21 -7.70 7.54 -8.54
N THR A 22 -8.65 7.49 -7.59
CA THR A 22 -9.12 8.69 -6.88
C THR A 22 -7.98 9.40 -6.15
N ALA A 23 -7.08 8.63 -5.52
CA ALA A 23 -5.94 9.15 -4.78
C ALA A 23 -4.92 9.85 -5.69
N LEU A 24 -4.63 9.27 -6.87
CA LEU A 24 -3.81 9.88 -7.92
C LEU A 24 -4.39 11.23 -8.38
N GLU A 25 -5.71 11.29 -8.59
CA GLU A 25 -6.41 12.51 -9.00
C GLU A 25 -6.50 13.56 -7.89
N SER A 26 -6.49 13.13 -6.63
CA SER A 26 -6.66 13.99 -5.45
C SER A 26 -5.34 14.42 -4.80
N GLY A 27 -4.19 14.05 -5.37
CA GLY A 27 -2.87 14.44 -4.88
C GLY A 27 -2.44 13.75 -3.58
N PHE A 28 -2.83 12.49 -3.38
CA PHE A 28 -2.30 11.68 -2.28
C PHE A 28 -0.82 11.36 -2.51
N ASP A 29 -0.06 11.27 -1.41
CA ASP A 29 1.37 10.97 -1.46
C ASP A 29 1.62 9.46 -1.59
N PHE A 30 0.85 8.65 -0.86
CA PHE A 30 1.06 7.21 -0.73
C PHE A 30 -0.23 6.40 -0.90
N ALA A 31 -0.11 5.24 -1.55
CA ALA A 31 -1.10 4.16 -1.50
C ALA A 31 -0.52 2.96 -0.75
N LEU A 32 -1.21 2.52 0.30
CA LEU A 32 -0.93 1.26 0.99
C LEU A 32 -1.70 0.13 0.31
N VAL A 33 -0.99 -0.85 -0.25
CA VAL A 33 -1.55 -1.94 -1.06
C VAL A 33 -1.01 -3.30 -0.65
N ASN A 34 -1.59 -4.38 -1.19
CA ASN A 34 -1.00 -5.71 -1.04
C ASN A 34 0.20 -5.88 -1.99
N GLU A 35 1.15 -6.73 -1.60
CA GLU A 35 2.36 -7.01 -2.40
C GLU A 35 2.02 -7.44 -3.85
N SER A 36 1.00 -8.27 -4.02
CA SER A 36 0.55 -8.76 -5.33
C SER A 36 -0.01 -7.67 -6.26
N GLU A 37 -0.24 -6.47 -5.74
CA GLU A 37 -0.83 -5.35 -6.47
C GLU A 37 0.20 -4.27 -6.84
N ILE A 38 1.42 -4.32 -6.30
CA ILE A 38 2.47 -3.30 -6.53
C ILE A 38 2.68 -3.04 -8.03
N GLY A 39 2.86 -4.10 -8.83
CA GLY A 39 3.05 -3.98 -10.27
C GLY A 39 1.87 -3.30 -10.98
N LYS A 40 0.64 -3.69 -10.62
CA LYS A 40 -0.58 -3.12 -11.20
C LYS A 40 -0.73 -1.64 -10.86
N VAL A 41 -0.33 -1.23 -9.65
CA VAL A 41 -0.39 0.17 -9.23
C VAL A 41 0.60 1.04 -9.99
N ARG A 42 1.81 0.53 -10.27
CA ARG A 42 2.78 1.24 -11.12
C ARG A 42 2.23 1.52 -12.52
N GLU A 43 1.41 0.62 -13.06
CA GLU A 43 0.75 0.84 -14.35
C GLU A 43 -0.34 1.92 -14.32
N LEU A 44 -0.93 2.23 -13.15
CA LEU A 44 -1.97 3.26 -13.02
C LEU A 44 -1.40 4.68 -13.03
N GLY A 45 -0.17 4.87 -12.55
CA GLY A 45 0.47 6.18 -12.53
C GLY A 45 1.49 6.35 -11.42
N ASN A 46 1.92 7.60 -11.23
CA ASN A 46 2.96 7.94 -10.28
C ASN A 46 2.38 8.33 -8.92
N ILE A 47 2.28 7.34 -8.03
CA ILE A 47 2.03 7.50 -6.59
C ILE A 47 3.06 6.66 -5.83
N LYS A 48 3.48 7.09 -4.64
CA LYS A 48 4.38 6.25 -3.84
C LYS A 48 3.63 5.03 -3.32
N ILE A 49 4.26 3.87 -3.43
CA ILE A 49 3.65 2.60 -3.06
C ILE A 49 4.19 2.18 -1.70
N ALA A 50 3.29 2.08 -0.73
CA ALA A 50 3.54 1.41 0.53
C ALA A 50 2.94 0.00 0.47
N ALA A 51 3.64 -1.00 0.99
CA ALA A 51 3.13 -2.36 0.99
C ALA A 51 3.52 -3.13 2.26
N HIS A 52 2.64 -4.02 2.68
CA HIS A 52 2.99 -5.10 3.60
C HIS A 52 3.70 -6.19 2.78
N THR A 53 5.00 -6.36 2.99
CA THR A 53 5.84 -7.33 2.29
C THR A 53 7.07 -7.64 3.12
N THR A 54 7.49 -8.90 3.11
CA THR A 54 8.74 -9.36 3.71
C THR A 54 9.90 -9.38 2.71
N SER A 55 9.65 -8.97 1.47
CA SER A 55 10.59 -9.02 0.35
C SER A 55 11.20 -7.65 0.08
N GLU A 56 12.52 -7.56 0.22
CA GLU A 56 13.29 -6.37 -0.19
C GLU A 56 13.23 -6.12 -1.71
N TYR A 57 12.78 -7.10 -2.50
CA TYR A 57 12.66 -7.02 -3.97
C TYR A 57 11.24 -6.68 -4.45
N SER A 58 10.33 -6.30 -3.54
CA SER A 58 8.93 -6.02 -3.84
C SER A 58 8.70 -4.80 -4.75
N ASN A 59 9.69 -3.92 -4.93
CA ASN A 59 9.57 -2.62 -5.61
C ASN A 59 8.59 -1.63 -4.93
N ALA A 60 8.25 -1.87 -3.66
CA ALA A 60 7.57 -0.88 -2.83
C ALA A 60 8.52 0.29 -2.49
N ASP A 61 7.99 1.51 -2.45
CA ASP A 61 8.75 2.68 -2.00
C ASP A 61 8.84 2.74 -0.47
N THR A 62 7.95 2.03 0.22
CA THR A 62 7.92 1.93 1.69
C THR A 62 7.37 0.57 2.12
N ILE A 63 8.06 -0.09 3.03
CA ILE A 63 7.61 -1.33 3.65
C ILE A 63 6.81 -0.97 4.91
N VAL A 64 5.62 -1.54 5.06
CA VAL A 64 4.75 -1.36 6.23
C VAL A 64 4.70 -2.66 7.02
N ILE A 65 5.17 -2.58 8.26
CA ILE A 65 5.13 -3.69 9.24
C ILE A 65 3.94 -3.51 10.19
N GLY A 66 3.52 -4.59 10.85
CA GLY A 66 2.43 -4.54 11.82
C GLY A 66 1.05 -4.64 11.16
N LYS A 67 0.87 -5.66 10.31
CA LYS A 67 -0.46 -6.02 9.78
C LYS A 67 -1.17 -6.91 10.82
N ASP A 68 -2.48 -7.09 10.70
CA ASP A 68 -3.21 -8.14 11.42
C ASP A 68 -3.03 -8.19 12.96
N SER A 69 -2.86 -7.02 13.57
CA SER A 69 -2.65 -6.82 15.03
C SER A 69 -1.28 -7.20 15.56
N GLU A 70 -0.28 -7.51 14.72
CA GLU A 70 1.09 -7.86 15.17
C GLU A 70 1.76 -6.79 16.06
N GLY A 71 1.31 -5.54 15.99
CA GLY A 71 1.79 -4.46 16.85
C GLY A 71 1.34 -4.54 18.33
N ASP A 72 0.45 -5.47 18.69
CA ASP A 72 -0.06 -5.63 20.06
C ASP A 72 0.82 -6.52 20.96
N GLY A 73 1.89 -7.09 20.40
CA GLY A 73 2.84 -7.96 21.10
C GLY A 73 2.36 -9.40 21.31
N THR A 74 1.19 -9.77 20.79
CA THR A 74 0.67 -11.15 20.84
C THR A 74 1.12 -12.00 19.65
N THR A 75 1.48 -11.35 18.54
CA THR A 75 1.91 -12.00 17.29
C THR A 75 3.23 -11.37 16.81
N PRO A 76 4.22 -12.16 16.35
CA PRO A 76 5.46 -11.61 15.79
C PRO A 76 5.21 -10.72 14.56
N LEU A 77 6.03 -9.68 14.40
CA LEU A 77 5.98 -8.82 13.21
C LEU A 77 6.46 -9.58 11.97
N GLY A 78 5.67 -9.52 10.90
CA GLY A 78 6.01 -10.00 9.57
C GLY A 78 6.86 -9.01 8.78
#